data_AF-A0A5C1B978-F1
#
_entry.id   AF-A0A5C1B978-F1
#
_cell.length_a   1.000
_cell.length_b   1.000
_cell.length_c   1.000
_cell.angle_alpha   90.00
_cell.angle_beta   90.00
_cell.angle_gamma   90.00
#
_symmetry.space_group_name_H-M   'P 1'
#
loop_
_entity.id
_entity.type
_entity.pdbx_description
1 polymer ?
#
loop_
_entity_poly.entity_id
_entity_poly.type
_entity_poly.pdbx_seq_one_letter_code
_entity_poly.pdbx_strand_id
1 'polypeptide(L)'
;MDQNRRKNVNDRPGFANYPRANLAQRREVSIPDRLCRLIAQPGLDVREEDLIVRKTRYSGMIQGAGDLHEALRRRRIEAVLVAGTMTNACCESTARDAMMLNYRTSMVHDANASLRDDEHAAALINFHLFFGDVVSTEDLLLRYQAFEQSDASTDLADRAASFT
;
A
#
# COMPACT_ATOMS: atom_id res chain seq x y z
N MET A 1 17.56 27.83 30.88
CA MET A 1 16.74 26.62 30.66
C MET A 1 15.34 27.05 30.27
N ASP A 2 15.07 27.22 28.97
CA ASP A 2 13.70 27.25 28.45
C ASP A 2 13.74 26.82 26.97
N GLN A 3 13.59 25.52 26.73
CA GLN A 3 13.68 24.90 25.39
C GLN A 3 12.40 24.15 25.01
N ASN A 4 11.21 24.54 25.52
CA ASN A 4 9.99 23.79 25.20
C ASN A 4 8.77 24.64 24.83
N ARG A 5 8.96 25.74 24.12
CA ARG A 5 7.86 26.34 23.35
C ARG A 5 7.64 25.48 22.10
N ARG A 6 6.80 24.44 22.22
CA ARG A 6 6.29 23.67 21.07
C ARG A 6 5.64 24.65 20.10
N LYS A 7 6.36 25.08 19.05
CA LYS A 7 5.78 25.88 17.97
C LYS A 7 4.57 25.12 17.43
N ASN A 8 3.45 25.81 17.22
CA ASN A 8 2.24 25.20 16.67
C ASN A 8 2.61 24.49 15.37
N VAL A 9 2.12 23.27 15.16
CA VAL A 9 2.37 22.52 13.92
C VAL A 9 1.91 23.32 12.70
N ASN A 10 0.87 24.14 12.87
CA ASN A 10 0.32 25.02 11.84
C ASN A 10 1.23 26.20 11.48
N ASP A 11 2.19 26.55 12.36
CA ASP A 11 3.14 27.65 12.13
C ASP A 11 4.42 27.17 11.43
N ARG A 12 4.51 25.86 11.12
CA ARG A 12 5.67 25.29 10.43
C ARG A 12 5.69 25.73 8.97
N PRO A 13 6.86 26.08 8.42
CA PRO A 13 6.99 26.36 6.99
C PRO A 13 6.50 25.14 6.19
N GLY A 14 5.58 25.38 5.25
CA GLY A 14 4.91 24.33 4.46
C GLY A 14 3.44 24.09 4.84
N PHE A 15 3.06 24.27 6.11
CA PHE A 15 1.68 24.04 6.57
C PHE A 15 0.69 25.11 6.07
N ALA A 16 1.17 26.33 5.82
CA ALA A 16 0.36 27.42 5.28
C ALA A 16 -0.15 27.16 3.85
N ASN A 17 0.53 26.29 3.09
CA ASN A 17 0.16 25.92 1.73
C ASN A 17 -0.79 24.71 1.65
N TYR A 18 -1.12 24.11 2.80
CA TYR A 18 -2.07 23.01 2.84
C TYR A 18 -3.51 23.56 2.80
N PRO A 19 -4.32 23.21 1.80
CA PRO A 19 -5.74 23.55 1.84
C PRO A 19 -6.34 22.89 3.08
N ARG A 20 -7.00 23.68 3.94
CA ARG A 20 -7.66 23.15 5.13
C ARG A 20 -8.68 22.11 4.70
N ALA A 21 -8.46 20.85 5.09
CA ALA A 21 -9.41 19.79 4.82
C ALA A 21 -10.75 20.15 5.48
N ASN A 22 -11.79 20.36 4.67
CA ASN A 22 -13.13 20.57 5.18
C ASN A 22 -13.64 19.25 5.78
N LEU A 23 -13.64 19.17 7.11
CA LEU A 23 -14.03 17.97 7.86
C LEU A 23 -15.48 17.54 7.56
N ALA A 24 -16.35 18.46 7.15
CA ALA A 24 -17.74 18.18 6.78
C ALA A 24 -17.88 17.45 5.42
N GLN A 25 -16.98 17.69 4.47
CA GLN A 25 -17.02 17.07 3.13
C GLN A 25 -16.50 15.62 3.09
N ARG A 26 -15.91 15.11 4.18
CA ARG A 26 -15.37 13.74 4.23
C ARG A 26 -16.41 12.63 4.34
N ARG A 27 -17.65 12.96 4.74
CA ARG A 27 -18.68 11.97 5.08
C ARG A 27 -19.49 11.48 3.89
N GLU A 28 -19.45 12.16 2.76
CA GLU A 28 -20.32 11.86 1.63
C GLU A 28 -19.61 12.13 0.31
N VAL A 29 -18.73 11.21 -0.07
CA VAL A 29 -18.28 11.14 -1.46
C VAL A 29 -19.24 10.19 -2.17
N SER A 30 -20.29 10.75 -2.76
CA SER A 30 -21.01 10.07 -3.84
C SER A 30 -20.04 9.92 -5.00
N ILE A 31 -19.46 8.73 -5.15
CA ILE A 31 -18.45 8.43 -6.18
C ILE A 31 -19.18 8.24 -7.53
N PRO A 32 -19.05 9.16 -8.50
CA PRO A 32 -19.60 8.96 -9.83
C PRO A 32 -18.79 7.91 -10.60
N ASP A 33 -19.35 7.34 -11.66
CA ASP A 33 -18.77 6.35 -12.60
C ASP A 33 -17.36 6.68 -13.15
N ARG A 34 -16.85 7.89 -12.92
CA ARG A 34 -15.47 8.29 -13.25
C ARG A 34 -14.39 7.49 -12.53
N LEU A 35 -14.67 6.81 -11.42
CA LEU A 35 -13.64 6.00 -10.73
C LEU A 35 -13.15 4.83 -11.60
N CYS A 36 -14.01 4.29 -12.47
CA CYS A 36 -13.63 3.28 -13.46
C CYS A 36 -12.57 3.78 -14.45
N ARG A 37 -12.44 5.11 -14.68
CA ARG A 37 -11.37 5.65 -15.54
C ARG A 37 -9.98 5.63 -14.89
N LEU A 38 -9.87 5.62 -13.56
CA LEU A 38 -8.56 5.53 -12.90
C LEU A 38 -8.00 4.10 -12.99
N ILE A 39 -8.88 3.11 -13.08
CA ILE A 39 -8.55 1.69 -13.26
C ILE A 39 -7.99 1.42 -14.67
N ALA A 40 -8.24 2.32 -15.64
CA ALA A 40 -7.80 2.21 -17.03
C ALA A 40 -6.72 3.24 -17.38
N GLN A 41 -5.74 3.46 -16.50
CA GLN A 41 -4.54 4.23 -16.88
C GLN A 41 -3.77 3.43 -17.94
N PRO A 42 -3.28 4.07 -19.02
CA PRO A 42 -2.46 3.39 -20.01
C PRO A 42 -1.26 2.70 -19.34
N GLY A 43 -1.13 1.38 -19.50
CA GLY A 43 -0.07 0.58 -18.90
C GLY A 43 -0.39 -0.08 -17.55
N LEU A 44 -1.60 0.14 -16.99
CA LEU A 44 -2.12 -0.61 -15.85
C LEU A 44 -3.41 -1.31 -16.26
N ASP A 45 -3.27 -2.40 -17.02
CA ASP A 45 -4.41 -3.19 -17.49
C ASP A 45 -4.93 -4.08 -16.37
N VAL A 46 -6.24 -4.00 -16.12
CA VAL A 46 -6.92 -4.91 -15.20
C VAL A 46 -7.40 -6.13 -15.95
N ARG A 47 -6.94 -7.29 -15.50
CA ARG A 47 -7.29 -8.59 -16.06
C ARG A 47 -8.58 -9.12 -15.46
N GLU A 48 -9.18 -10.12 -16.10
CA GLU A 48 -10.45 -10.70 -15.64
C GLU A 48 -10.31 -11.39 -14.27
N GLU A 49 -9.14 -11.95 -13.99
CA GLU A 49 -8.79 -12.57 -12.72
C GLU A 49 -8.53 -11.58 -11.57
N ASP A 50 -8.39 -10.29 -11.87
CA ASP A 50 -8.06 -9.28 -10.86
C ASP A 50 -9.24 -8.98 -9.95
N LEU A 51 -8.96 -8.96 -8.64
CA LEU A 51 -9.95 -8.60 -7.64
C LEU A 51 -10.13 -7.07 -7.58
N ILE A 52 -11.31 -6.59 -7.97
CA ILE A 52 -11.68 -5.17 -7.83
C ILE A 52 -12.48 -4.97 -6.55
N VAL A 53 -11.92 -4.20 -5.60
CA VAL A 53 -12.58 -3.84 -4.34
C VAL A 53 -12.90 -2.36 -4.29
N ARG A 54 -14.15 -2.03 -3.92
CA ARG A 54 -14.55 -0.66 -3.62
C ARG A 54 -14.34 -0.37 -2.14
N LYS A 55 -13.59 0.69 -1.84
CA LYS A 55 -13.38 1.16 -0.47
C LYS A 55 -14.05 2.51 -0.20
N THR A 56 -14.61 2.67 0.99
CA THR A 56 -15.30 3.91 1.44
C THR A 56 -14.48 4.70 2.47
N ARG A 57 -13.28 4.23 2.80
CA ARG A 57 -12.35 4.83 3.76
C ARG A 57 -10.94 4.91 3.15
N TYR A 58 -10.02 5.57 3.85
CA TYR A 58 -8.63 5.66 3.38
C TYR A 58 -7.99 4.28 3.30
N SER A 59 -8.04 3.54 4.41
CA SER A 59 -7.63 2.14 4.45
C SER A 59 -8.64 1.23 3.75
N GLY A 60 -8.14 0.28 2.97
CA GLY A 60 -8.95 -0.82 2.43
C GLY A 60 -9.16 -1.98 3.42
N MET A 61 -8.44 -2.01 4.54
CA MET A 61 -8.37 -3.18 5.43
C MET A 61 -9.22 -3.05 6.69
N ILE A 62 -9.62 -1.83 7.08
CA ILE A 62 -10.45 -1.64 8.29
C ILE A 62 -11.88 -2.16 8.09
N GLN A 63 -12.49 -2.55 9.21
CA GLN A 63 -13.88 -2.98 9.27
C GLN A 63 -14.81 -1.88 8.70
N GLY A 64 -15.69 -2.30 7.79
CA GLY A 64 -16.65 -1.40 7.14
C GLY A 64 -16.07 -0.50 6.04
N ALA A 65 -14.78 -0.60 5.70
CA ALA A 65 -14.22 0.09 4.54
C ALA A 65 -14.60 -0.57 3.21
N GLY A 66 -14.64 -1.90 3.18
CA GLY A 66 -14.89 -2.74 2.01
C GLY A 66 -14.71 -4.22 2.37
N ASP A 67 -14.56 -5.08 1.36
CA ASP A 67 -14.43 -6.54 1.51
C ASP A 67 -13.01 -7.07 1.22
N LEU A 68 -12.01 -6.19 1.12
CA LEU A 68 -10.62 -6.55 0.80
C LEU A 68 -10.05 -7.56 1.80
N HIS A 69 -10.13 -7.28 3.10
CA HIS A 69 -9.58 -8.16 4.13
C HIS A 69 -10.18 -9.58 4.06
N GLU A 70 -11.50 -9.68 3.93
CA GLU A 70 -12.19 -10.98 3.83
C GLU A 70 -11.84 -11.70 2.52
N ALA A 71 -11.67 -10.96 1.43
CA ALA A 71 -11.28 -11.53 0.14
C ALA A 71 -9.84 -12.07 0.14
N LEU A 72 -8.90 -11.40 0.84
CA LEU A 72 -7.53 -11.86 1.02
C LEU A 72 -7.47 -13.08 1.93
N ARG A 73 -8.20 -13.07 3.05
CA ARG A 73 -8.28 -14.23 3.97
C ARG A 73 -8.82 -15.48 3.31
N ARG A 74 -9.89 -15.37 2.52
CA ARG A 74 -10.44 -16.51 1.76
C ARG A 74 -9.44 -17.13 0.79
N ARG A 75 -8.53 -16.32 0.25
CA ARG A 75 -7.45 -16.76 -0.65
C ARG A 75 -6.20 -17.22 0.08
N ARG A 76 -6.18 -17.20 1.42
CA ARG A 76 -5.02 -17.51 2.26
C ARG A 76 -3.79 -16.70 1.89
N ILE A 77 -4.01 -15.43 1.51
CA ILE A 77 -2.93 -14.50 1.23
C ILE A 77 -2.37 -14.02 2.57
N GLU A 78 -1.05 -14.07 2.72
CA GLU A 78 -0.35 -13.66 3.93
C GLU A 78 0.58 -12.47 3.71
N ALA A 79 0.89 -12.15 2.45
CA ALA A 79 1.78 -11.06 2.08
C ALA A 79 1.05 -10.06 1.18
N VAL A 80 1.25 -8.77 1.44
CA VAL A 80 0.60 -7.68 0.71
C VAL A 80 1.65 -6.65 0.32
N LEU A 81 1.74 -6.39 -0.98
CA LEU A 81 2.52 -5.29 -1.55
C LEU A 81 1.58 -4.12 -1.81
N VAL A 82 1.94 -2.94 -1.33
CA VAL A 82 1.12 -1.74 -1.48
C VAL A 82 1.79 -0.77 -2.44
N ALA A 83 1.05 -0.40 -3.50
CA ALA A 83 1.44 0.56 -4.53
C ALA A 83 0.28 1.51 -4.85
N GLY A 84 0.55 2.61 -5.56
CA GLY A 84 -0.44 3.60 -5.99
C GLY A 84 -0.38 4.94 -5.24
N THR A 85 -1.49 5.68 -5.27
CA THR A 85 -1.56 7.06 -4.75
C THR A 85 -2.77 7.29 -3.83
N MET A 86 -2.67 8.11 -2.77
CA MET A 86 -1.48 8.82 -2.28
C MET A 86 -0.72 8.03 -1.21
N THR A 87 0.62 8.10 -1.23
CA THR A 87 1.53 7.42 -0.29
C THR A 87 1.18 7.68 1.17
N ASN A 88 1.14 8.95 1.57
CA ASN A 88 0.90 9.41 2.95
C ASN A 88 -0.58 9.33 3.41
N ALA A 89 -1.47 8.77 2.57
CA ALA A 89 -2.89 8.68 2.86
C ALA A 89 -3.40 7.26 2.66
N CYS A 90 -4.02 6.97 1.51
CA CYS A 90 -4.68 5.68 1.28
C CYS A 90 -3.70 4.50 1.34
N CYS A 91 -2.51 4.65 0.76
CA CYS A 91 -1.52 3.58 0.70
C CYS A 91 -0.96 3.28 2.10
N GLU A 92 -0.43 4.28 2.79
CA GLU A 92 0.10 4.12 4.15
C GLU A 92 -0.98 3.65 5.13
N SER A 93 -2.22 4.18 5.07
CA SER A 93 -3.31 3.71 5.94
C SER A 93 -3.60 2.22 5.72
N THR A 94 -3.69 1.80 4.47
CA THR A 94 -3.94 0.39 4.12
C THR A 94 -2.78 -0.50 4.56
N ALA A 95 -1.54 -0.05 4.35
CA ALA A 95 -0.34 -0.82 4.68
C ALA A 95 -0.18 -1.02 6.19
N ARG A 96 -0.40 0.04 6.98
CA ARG A 96 -0.36 -0.05 8.45
C ARG A 96 -1.40 -1.03 8.98
N ASP A 97 -2.63 -0.94 8.49
CA ASP A 97 -3.70 -1.84 8.93
C ASP A 97 -3.47 -3.27 8.46
N ALA A 98 -2.92 -3.48 7.27
CA ALA A 98 -2.52 -4.81 6.81
C ALA A 98 -1.48 -5.44 7.75
N MET A 99 -0.44 -4.70 8.14
CA MET A 99 0.52 -5.22 9.13
C MET A 99 -0.16 -5.50 10.49
N MET A 100 -1.00 -4.60 10.99
CA MET A 100 -1.70 -4.81 12.26
C MET A 100 -2.67 -6.01 12.23
N LEU A 101 -3.11 -6.42 11.04
CA LEU A 101 -3.92 -7.62 10.80
C LEU A 101 -3.07 -8.84 10.42
N ASN A 102 -1.78 -8.83 10.75
CA ASN A 102 -0.82 -9.93 10.58
C ASN A 102 -0.45 -10.27 9.11
N TYR A 103 -0.63 -9.34 8.17
CA TYR A 103 -0.06 -9.51 6.83
C TYR A 103 1.41 -9.05 6.79
N ARG A 104 2.26 -9.83 6.13
CA ARG A 104 3.62 -9.40 5.75
C ARG A 104 3.49 -8.29 4.72
N THR A 105 3.65 -7.04 5.17
CA THR A 105 3.32 -5.88 4.36
C THR A 105 4.57 -5.12 3.95
N SER A 106 4.67 -4.77 2.66
CA SER A 106 5.72 -3.91 2.15
C SER A 106 5.15 -2.83 1.24
N MET A 107 5.73 -1.62 1.29
CA MET A 107 5.40 -0.54 0.38
C MET A 107 6.41 -0.48 -0.76
N VAL A 108 5.94 -0.28 -1.99
CA VAL A 108 6.78 -0.25 -3.19
C VAL A 108 7.05 1.20 -3.55
N HIS A 109 8.19 1.72 -3.11
CA HIS A 109 8.40 3.17 -3.07
C HIS A 109 8.34 3.84 -4.45
N ASP A 110 8.85 3.18 -5.49
CA ASP A 110 8.87 3.67 -6.87
C ASP A 110 7.53 3.46 -7.60
N ALA A 111 6.64 2.63 -7.05
CA ALA A 111 5.27 2.47 -7.51
C ALA A 111 4.26 3.26 -6.64
N ASN A 112 4.74 4.08 -5.70
CA ASN A 112 3.94 4.95 -4.85
C ASN A 112 4.20 6.43 -5.18
N ALA A 113 3.18 7.27 -5.06
CA ALA A 113 3.37 8.73 -5.19
C ALA A 113 2.43 9.52 -4.27
N SER A 114 2.85 10.73 -3.90
CA SER A 114 2.05 11.73 -3.16
C SER A 114 1.99 13.04 -3.96
N LEU A 115 1.30 14.06 -3.44
CA LEU A 115 1.28 15.40 -4.03
C LEU A 115 2.65 16.09 -3.99
N ARG A 116 3.49 15.73 -3.00
CA ARG A 116 4.81 16.31 -2.79
C ARG A 116 5.79 15.23 -2.34
N ASP A 117 7.06 15.40 -2.74
CA ASP A 117 8.13 14.43 -2.45
C ASP A 117 8.48 14.36 -0.97
N ASP A 118 8.39 15.49 -0.25
CA ASP A 118 8.65 15.56 1.19
C ASP A 118 7.65 14.72 2.00
N GLU A 119 6.38 14.76 1.61
CA GLU A 119 5.33 13.93 2.20
C GLU A 119 5.49 12.45 1.87
N HIS A 120 5.81 12.15 0.62
CA HIS A 120 6.05 10.79 0.16
C HIS A 120 7.20 10.16 0.96
N ALA A 121 8.34 10.84 1.03
CA ALA A 121 9.50 10.39 1.79
C ALA A 121 9.19 10.25 3.29
N ALA A 122 8.51 11.23 3.90
CA ALA A 122 8.17 11.17 5.32
C ALA A 122 7.27 9.97 5.66
N ALA A 123 6.28 9.67 4.81
CA ALA A 123 5.40 8.52 4.99
C ALA A 123 6.16 7.20 4.87
N LEU A 124 7.02 7.05 3.85
CA LEU A 124 7.83 5.84 3.67
C LEU A 124 8.82 5.62 4.81
N ILE A 125 9.50 6.68 5.28
CA ILE A 125 10.40 6.60 6.44
C ILE A 125 9.62 6.12 7.66
N ASN A 126 8.47 6.72 7.93
CA ASN A 126 7.66 6.32 9.09
C ASN A 126 7.10 4.91 8.94
N PHE A 127 6.71 4.48 7.74
CA PHE A 127 6.30 3.11 7.48
C PHE A 127 7.43 2.12 7.76
N HIS A 128 8.63 2.40 7.23
CA HIS A 128 9.79 1.54 7.37
C HIS A 128 10.21 1.33 8.83
N LEU A 129 10.12 2.38 9.65
CA LEU A 129 10.56 2.34 11.04
C LEU A 129 9.66 1.49 11.95
N PHE A 130 8.36 1.38 11.64
CA PHE A 130 7.39 0.87 12.61
C PHE A 130 6.50 -0.26 12.10
N PHE A 131 6.27 -0.34 10.78
CA PHE A 131 5.20 -1.15 10.24
C PHE A 131 5.66 -2.20 9.24
N GLY A 132 6.73 -1.98 8.48
CA GLY A 132 7.16 -3.00 7.52
C GLY A 132 8.31 -2.54 6.63
N ASP A 133 8.54 -3.28 5.56
CA ASP A 133 9.63 -2.97 4.63
C ASP A 133 9.19 -1.98 3.56
N VAL A 134 10.15 -1.20 3.08
CA VAL A 134 10.02 -0.37 1.88
C VAL A 134 10.99 -0.92 0.86
N VAL A 135 10.48 -1.26 -0.32
CA VAL A 135 11.23 -1.96 -1.37
C VAL A 135 11.06 -1.27 -2.71
N SER A 136 12.03 -1.44 -3.60
CA SER A 136 11.90 -1.02 -4.99
C SER A 136 11.17 -2.11 -5.81
N THR A 137 10.64 -1.72 -6.97
CA THR A 137 10.09 -2.68 -7.93
C THR A 137 11.17 -3.64 -8.43
N GLU A 138 12.40 -3.15 -8.62
CA GLU A 138 13.54 -3.97 -9.03
C GLU A 138 13.86 -5.07 -8.00
N ASP A 139 13.95 -4.71 -6.71
CA ASP A 139 14.21 -5.68 -5.63
C ASP A 139 13.13 -6.75 -5.57
N LEU A 140 11.87 -6.38 -5.78
CA LEU A 140 10.75 -7.31 -5.80
C LEU A 140 10.85 -8.31 -6.96
N LEU A 141 11.17 -7.83 -8.16
CA LEU A 141 11.36 -8.69 -9.32
C LEU A 141 12.51 -9.69 -9.11
N LEU A 142 13.62 -9.24 -8.53
CA LEU A 142 14.75 -10.11 -8.20
C LEU A 142 14.35 -11.19 -7.18
N ARG A 143 13.62 -10.81 -6.13
CA ARG A 143 13.13 -11.76 -5.11
C ARG A 143 12.17 -12.78 -5.70
N TYR A 144 11.28 -12.35 -6.59
CA TYR A 144 10.30 -13.24 -7.22
C TYR A 144 10.98 -14.24 -8.16
N GLN A 145 11.91 -13.79 -9.00
CA GLN A 145 12.70 -14.67 -9.88
C GLN A 145 13.51 -15.70 -9.09
N ALA A 146 14.09 -15.29 -7.95
CA ALA A 146 14.80 -16.21 -7.07
C ALA A 146 13.86 -17.28 -6.47
N PHE A 147 12.65 -16.89 -6.10
CA PHE A 147 11.61 -17.81 -5.61
C PHE A 147 11.20 -18.83 -6.67
N GLU A 148 10.94 -18.40 -7.91
CA GLU A 148 10.59 -19.31 -9.01
C GLU A 148 11.70 -20.32 -9.30
N GLN A 149 12.98 -19.90 -9.22
CA GLN A 149 14.13 -20.79 -9.40
C GLN A 149 14.30 -21.78 -8.23
N SER A 150 13.98 -21.37 -7.00
CA SER A 150 14.01 -22.29 -5.85
C SER A 150 12.88 -23.32 -5.89
N ASP A 151 11.69 -22.93 -6.35
CA ASP A 151 10.58 -23.87 -6.52
C ASP A 151 10.88 -24.85 -7.67
N ALA A 152 11.44 -24.37 -8.79
CA ALA A 152 11.83 -25.22 -9.92
C ALA A 152 12.97 -26.20 -9.59
N SER A 153 13.90 -25.84 -8.70
CA SER A 153 14.99 -26.72 -8.27
C SER A 153 14.57 -27.72 -7.20
N THR A 154 13.61 -27.36 -6.35
CA THR A 154 12.99 -28.28 -5.39
C THR A 154 12.15 -29.34 -6.12
N ASP A 155 11.41 -28.95 -7.16
CA ASP A 155 10.61 -29.88 -7.99
C ASP A 155 11.51 -30.83 -8.83
N LEU A 156 12.71 -30.38 -9.22
CA LEU A 156 13.69 -31.26 -9.88
C LEU A 156 14.33 -32.28 -8.91
N ALA A 157 14.55 -31.89 -7.66
CA ALA A 157 15.05 -32.78 -6.61
C ALA A 157 14.02 -33.85 -6.22
N ASP A 158 12.73 -33.50 -6.12
CA ASP A 158 11.65 -34.44 -5.85
C ASP A 158 11.40 -35.40 -7.04
N ARG A 159 11.58 -34.94 -8.28
CA ARG A 159 11.48 -35.79 -9.48
C ARG A 159 12.67 -36.74 -9.65
N ALA A 160 13.87 -36.37 -9.19
CA ALA A 160 15.02 -37.26 -9.15
C ALA A 160 14.87 -38.37 -8.09
N ALA A 161 14.21 -38.08 -6.96
CA ALA A 161 13.90 -39.06 -5.91
C ALA A 161 12.80 -40.06 -6.30
N SER A 162 11.97 -39.76 -7.31
CA SER A 162 10.90 -40.64 -7.80
C SER A 162 11.31 -41.58 -8.95
N PHE A 163 12.59 -41.57 -9.37
CA PHE A 163 13.14 -42.44 -10.42
C PHE A 163 14.09 -43.53 -9.93
N THR A 164 14.15 -43.78 -8.61
CA THR A 164 14.91 -44.88 -7.99
C THR A 164 13.97 -45.79 -7.23
#